data_AF-A0A5J4T332-F1
#
_entry.id   AF-A0A5J4T332-F1
#
_cell.length_a   1.000
_cell.length_b   1.000
_cell.length_c   1.000
_cell.angle_alpha   90.00
_cell.angle_beta   90.00
_cell.angle_gamma   90.00
#
_symmetry.space_group_name_H-M   'P 1'
#
loop_
_entity.id
_entity.type
_entity.pdbx_description
1 polymer ?
#
loop_
_entity_poly.entity_id
_entity_poly.type
_entity_poly.pdbx_seq_one_letter_code
_entity_poly.pdbx_strand_id
1 'polypeptide(L)'
;MAQSKILTTGLLKINCEEFMTYSAFLGQLISRATKSDPEIELRFILRQYNKRLKMEQLKEIIEIASENSQSAVMKLIQYLNERS
;
A
#
# COMPACT_ATOMS: atom_id res chain seq x y z
N MET A 1 10.22 -13.05 -35.46
CA MET A 1 10.07 -11.76 -34.76
C MET A 1 8.70 -11.70 -34.12
N ALA A 2 8.57 -12.20 -32.89
CA ALA A 2 7.30 -12.16 -32.18
C ALA A 2 7.14 -10.77 -31.55
N GLN A 3 6.15 -10.02 -32.05
CA GLN A 3 5.73 -8.76 -31.45
C GLN A 3 5.28 -9.06 -30.02
N SER A 4 6.02 -8.52 -29.05
CA SER A 4 5.62 -8.55 -27.65
C SER A 4 4.29 -7.80 -27.53
N LYS A 5 3.20 -8.55 -27.35
CA LYS A 5 1.90 -7.99 -26.98
C LYS A 5 2.10 -7.27 -25.65
N ILE A 6 2.15 -5.94 -25.71
CA ILE A 6 1.98 -5.10 -24.53
C ILE A 6 0.56 -5.40 -24.04
N LEU A 7 0.45 -6.23 -23.01
CA LEU A 7 -0.78 -6.41 -22.26
C LEU A 7 -1.04 -5.10 -21.51
N THR A 8 -1.73 -4.16 -22.16
CA THR A 8 -2.42 -3.06 -21.50
C THR A 8 -3.63 -3.62 -20.74
N THR A 9 -3.38 -4.41 -19.70
CA THR A 9 -4.21 -4.40 -18.50
C THR A 9 -3.82 -3.13 -17.74
N GLY A 10 -4.77 -2.37 -17.17
CA GLY A 10 -4.53 -1.13 -16.41
C GLY A 10 -3.56 -1.33 -15.25
N LEU A 11 -2.26 -1.37 -15.57
CA LEU A 11 -1.18 -1.77 -14.70
C LEU A 11 -0.94 -0.67 -13.67
N LEU A 12 -1.20 -1.02 -12.41
CA LEU A 12 -0.58 -0.48 -11.20
C LEU A 12 0.40 0.68 -11.48
N LYS A 13 -0.04 1.92 -11.30
CA LYS A 13 0.86 3.09 -11.25
C LYS A 13 1.56 3.16 -9.89
N ILE A 14 2.19 2.06 -9.51
CA ILE A 14 3.00 1.90 -8.29
C ILE A 14 4.33 1.36 -8.76
N ASN A 15 5.40 2.10 -8.51
CA ASN A 15 6.74 1.63 -8.85
C ASN A 15 7.30 0.70 -7.75
N CYS A 16 8.41 0.01 -8.03
CA CYS A 16 8.99 -0.94 -7.09
C CYS A 16 9.40 -0.29 -5.75
N GLU A 17 9.93 0.94 -5.78
CA GLU A 17 10.37 1.65 -4.57
C GLU A 17 9.17 1.98 -3.65
N GLU A 18 8.08 2.46 -4.24
CA GLU A 18 6.81 2.74 -3.56
C GLU A 18 6.26 1.46 -2.92
N PHE A 19 6.21 0.36 -3.69
CA PHE A 19 5.74 -0.93 -3.19
C PHE A 19 6.58 -1.44 -2.00
N MET A 20 7.91 -1.39 -2.12
CA MET A 20 8.82 -1.84 -1.07
C MET A 20 8.67 -1.00 0.20
N THR A 21 8.44 0.31 0.05
CA THR A 21 8.19 1.21 1.19
C THR A 21 6.90 0.86 1.93
N TYR A 22 5.80 0.62 1.19
CA TYR A 22 4.55 0.19 1.80
C TYR A 22 4.69 -1.18 2.49
N SER A 23 5.31 -2.14 1.82
CA SER A 23 5.51 -3.49 2.37
C SER A 23 6.38 -3.49 3.62
N ALA A 24 7.47 -2.72 3.62
CA ALA A 24 8.33 -2.58 4.78
C ALA A 24 7.60 -1.96 5.97
N PHE A 25 6.83 -0.89 5.75
CA PHE A 25 6.04 -0.25 6.80
C PHE A 25 4.99 -1.20 7.38
N LEU A 26 4.16 -1.81 6.53
CA LEU A 26 3.11 -2.72 6.99
C LEU A 26 3.66 -3.99 7.64
N GLY A 27 4.81 -4.48 7.20
CA GLY A 27 5.52 -5.60 7.84
C GLY A 27 6.06 -5.26 9.23
N GLN A 28 6.40 -3.99 9.49
CA GLN A 28 6.87 -3.55 10.81
C GLN A 28 5.75 -3.43 11.84
N LEU A 29 4.49 -3.28 11.42
CA LEU A 29 3.34 -3.18 12.34
C LEU A 29 3.16 -4.45 13.19
N ILE A 30 3.44 -5.63 12.61
CA ILE A 30 3.44 -6.90 13.35
C ILE A 30 4.52 -6.91 14.43
N SER A 31 5.65 -6.24 14.18
CA SER A 31 6.83 -6.28 15.03
C SER A 31 6.92 -5.13 16.03
N ARG A 32 6.11 -4.08 15.91
CA ARG A 32 6.25 -2.86 16.72
C ARG A 32 4.96 -2.50 17.44
N ALA A 33 5.06 -2.43 18.77
CA ALA A 33 4.27 -1.49 19.55
C ALA A 33 4.71 -0.06 19.18
N THR A 34 4.16 0.52 18.12
CA THR A 34 4.51 1.89 17.70
C THR A 34 3.99 2.87 18.76
N LYS A 35 4.88 3.73 19.29
CA LYS A 35 4.50 4.87 20.16
C LYS A 35 3.68 5.93 19.41
N SER A 36 3.61 5.80 18.09
CA SER A 36 3.01 6.71 17.12
C SER A 36 1.84 6.03 16.40
N ASP A 37 0.87 6.85 15.98
CA ASP A 37 -0.36 6.42 15.31
C ASP A 37 -0.05 5.88 13.90
N PRO A 38 -0.19 4.57 13.65
CA PRO A 38 0.18 3.94 12.39
C PRO A 38 -0.67 4.43 11.21
N GLU A 39 -1.89 4.92 11.44
CA GLU A 39 -2.74 5.49 10.39
C GLU A 39 -2.15 6.81 9.86
N ILE A 40 -1.58 7.61 10.77
CA ILE A 40 -0.95 8.89 10.45
C ILE A 40 0.36 8.67 9.70
N GLU A 41 1.16 7.69 10.12
CA GLU A 41 2.40 7.32 9.43
C GLU A 41 2.13 6.81 8.02
N LEU A 42 1.18 5.89 7.85
CA LEU A 42 0.80 5.40 6.52
C LEU A 42 0.31 6.53 5.63
N ARG A 43 -0.49 7.45 6.17
CA ARG A 43 -0.93 8.66 5.45
C ARG A 43 0.25 9.53 5.01
N PHE A 44 1.26 9.68 5.86
CA PHE A 44 2.45 10.46 5.52
C PHE A 44 3.26 9.81 4.40
N ILE A 45 3.46 8.48 4.47
CA ILE A 45 4.14 7.71 3.43
C ILE A 45 3.41 7.84 2.08
N LEU A 46 2.09 7.64 2.06
CA LEU A 46 1.28 7.78 0.84
C LEU A 46 1.43 9.16 0.19
N ARG A 47 1.53 10.22 0.99
CA ARG A 47 1.70 11.59 0.50
C ARG A 47 3.05 11.81 -0.19
N GLN A 48 4.11 11.09 0.18
CA GLN A 48 5.41 11.17 -0.51
C GLN A 48 5.30 10.72 -1.98
N TYR A 49 4.36 9.83 -2.27
CA TYR A 49 4.07 9.32 -3.62
C TYR A 49 2.83 9.98 -4.25
N ASN A 50 2.38 11.13 -3.73
CA ASN A 50 1.17 11.83 -4.17
C ASN A 50 -0.12 10.98 -4.12
N LYS A 51 -0.16 9.96 -3.27
CA LYS A 51 -1.33 9.10 -3.03
C LYS A 51 -2.11 9.57 -1.80
N ARG A 52 -3.41 9.29 -1.78
CA ARG A 52 -4.30 9.60 -0.67
C ARG A 52 -5.34 8.50 -0.52
N LEU A 53 -5.70 8.18 0.72
CA LEU A 53 -6.83 7.32 1.07
C LEU A 53 -7.67 7.98 2.17
N LYS A 54 -8.94 7.57 2.29
CA LYS A 54 -9.82 7.98 3.39
C LYS A 54 -9.33 7.36 4.70
N MET A 55 -9.70 7.96 5.84
CA MET A 55 -9.27 7.44 7.14
C MET A 55 -9.74 6.00 7.39
N GLU A 56 -10.97 5.67 7.01
CA GLU A 56 -11.52 4.32 7.13
C GLU A 56 -10.70 3.27 6.36
N GLN A 57 -10.25 3.61 5.14
CA GLN A 57 -9.40 2.74 4.34
C GLN A 57 -8.02 2.52 4.99
N LEU A 58 -7.45 3.57 5.59
CA LEU A 58 -6.19 3.45 6.33
C LEU A 58 -6.36 2.51 7.52
N LYS A 59 -7.42 2.71 8.32
CA LYS A 59 -7.77 1.85 9.46
C LYS A 59 -7.87 0.39 9.08
N GLU A 60 -8.61 0.09 8.02
CA GLU A 60 -8.77 -1.28 7.52
C GLU A 60 -7.44 -1.89 7.10
N ILE A 61 -6.56 -1.14 6.42
CA ILE A 61 -5.22 -1.62 6.07
C ILE A 61 -4.39 -1.93 7.31
N ILE A 62 -4.42 -1.04 8.33
CA ILE A 62 -3.68 -1.24 9.58
C ILE A 62 -4.19 -2.46 10.35
N GLU A 63 -5.51 -2.65 10.43
CA GLU A 63 -6.14 -3.80 11.07
C GLU A 63 -5.70 -5.10 10.39
N ILE A 64 -5.80 -5.17 9.05
CA ILE A 64 -5.32 -6.33 8.29
C ILE A 64 -3.82 -6.55 8.50
N ALA A 65 -3.02 -5.48 8.56
CA ALA A 65 -1.57 -5.59 8.72
C ALA A 65 -1.16 -6.19 10.07
N SER A 66 -1.98 -6.04 11.11
CA SER A 66 -1.75 -6.64 12.42
C SER A 66 -1.88 -8.17 12.40
N GLU A 67 -2.66 -8.71 11.46
CA GLU A 67 -2.87 -10.16 11.30
C GLU A 67 -2.02 -10.75 10.17
N ASN A 68 -1.95 -10.06 9.03
CA ASN A 68 -1.25 -10.49 7.84
C ASN A 68 -0.80 -9.29 6.98
N SER A 69 0.49 -8.99 7.05
CA SER A 69 1.09 -7.86 6.32
C SER A 69 1.03 -8.00 4.80
N GLN A 70 1.08 -9.22 4.24
CA GLN A 70 0.98 -9.44 2.80
C GLN A 70 -0.43 -9.09 2.29
N SER A 71 -1.47 -9.54 3.01
CA SER A 71 -2.86 -9.19 2.72
C SER A 71 -3.09 -7.68 2.80
N ALA A 72 -2.48 -7.00 3.77
CA ALA A 72 -2.59 -5.55 3.92
C ALA A 72 -1.98 -4.78 2.75
N VAL A 73 -0.82 -5.23 2.25
CA VAL A 73 -0.18 -4.66 1.05
C VAL A 73 -1.10 -4.81 -0.17
N MET A 74 -1.69 -5.99 -0.37
CA MET A 74 -2.61 -6.23 -1.50
C MET A 74 -3.86 -5.35 -1.40
N LYS A 75 -4.41 -5.18 -0.19
CA LYS A 75 -5.58 -4.31 0.05
C LYS A 75 -5.25 -2.84 -0.19
N LEU A 76 -4.10 -2.37 0.28
CA LEU A 76 -3.62 -1.01 0.01
C LEU A 76 -3.56 -0.75 -1.49
N ILE A 77 -2.96 -1.67 -2.23
CA ILE A 77 -2.83 -1.58 -3.68
C ILE A 77 -4.20 -1.55 -4.37
N GLN A 78 -5.14 -2.39 -3.93
CA GLN A 78 -6.51 -2.39 -4.43
C GLN A 78 -7.16 -1.00 -4.30
N TYR A 79 -7.11 -0.39 -3.11
CA TYR A 79 -7.70 0.94 -2.92
C TYR A 79 -7.04 2.05 -3.74
N LEU A 80 -5.74 1.95 -3.98
CA LEU A 80 -5.03 2.91 -4.83
C LEU A 80 -5.44 2.76 -6.30
N ASN A 81 -5.78 1.56 -6.74
CA ASN A 81 -6.22 1.28 -8.11
C ASN A 81 -7.68 1.63 -8.37
N GLU A 82 -8.59 1.40 -7.41
CA GLU A 82 -10.02 1.76 -7.53
C GLU A 82 -10.25 3.27 -7.68
N ARG A 83 -9.21 4.07 -7.39
CA ARG A 83 -9.22 5.52 -7.50
C ARG A 83 -8.58 6.06 -8.79
N SER A 84 -8.01 5.18 -9.63
CA SER A 84 -7.23 5.52 -10.84
C SER A 84 -8.08 5.59 -12.11
#